data_AF-S8AHW4-F1
#
_entry.id   AF-S8AHW4-F1
#
_cell.length_a   1.000
_cell.length_b   1.000
_cell.length_c   1.000
_cell.angle_alpha   90.00
_cell.angle_beta   90.00
_cell.angle_gamma   90.00
#
_symmetry.space_group_name_H-M   'P 1'
#
loop_
_entity.id
_entity.type
_entity.pdbx_description
1 polymer ?
#
loop_
_entity_poly.entity_id
_entity_poly.type
_entity_poly.pdbx_seq_one_letter_code
_entity_poly.pdbx_strand_id
1 'polypeptide(L)'
;MSNQSGRYLSRSTASKYFSDIQIRAFHDPNARHHPGTHSGTILRTVAWNNLGSRIATGGAGGNVKIWNPEKADVRSSTDLKGTGLQVTERLQWDPTHAERLASCGVGDSGVVKFWDYRTAKATQDIKTGSDNYSLSYHPDAYVVAVGRKVKPESPQRIIEPLNNGLVLQDNKIKLLDLRQNAVFQTIDEGNDQTFQTTFSHNGTLLLQSHVSGKVVIRSYPSLEIVHSFTAHTAGCYCLDISPSGKYVATGGNDALISLWDTTDWVCVRTFDKSDHPFRSVGFSYDGAFLTAGSDESMPLDVMHVDTGDYIHEIKTNYPAHAVAWHPSKYVIAYTGEVLRVTGVGSFS
;
A
#
# COMPACT_ATOMS: atom_id res chain seq x y z
N MET A 1 19.50 -25.80 21.73
CA MET A 1 19.16 -26.19 20.35
C MET A 1 17.66 -26.40 20.25
N SER A 2 16.93 -25.45 19.70
CA SER A 2 15.58 -25.67 19.17
C SER A 2 15.32 -24.59 18.12
N ASN A 3 15.84 -24.82 16.92
CA ASN A 3 15.43 -24.14 15.70
C ASN A 3 13.92 -24.39 15.52
N GLN A 4 13.08 -23.43 15.87
CA GLN A 4 11.76 -23.34 15.23
C GLN A 4 11.97 -22.66 13.88
N SER A 5 12.43 -23.44 12.90
CA SER A 5 12.20 -23.13 11.49
C SER A 5 10.68 -23.09 11.30
N GLY A 6 10.13 -21.90 11.07
CA GLY A 6 8.70 -21.69 10.91
C GLY A 6 8.11 -22.66 9.90
N ARG A 7 7.21 -23.53 10.33
CA ARG A 7 6.51 -24.45 9.43
C ARG A 7 5.55 -23.63 8.58
N TYR A 8 5.69 -23.73 7.25
CA TYR A 8 4.71 -23.21 6.31
C TYR A 8 3.31 -23.75 6.64
N LEU A 9 2.31 -22.89 6.58
CA LEU A 9 0.93 -23.24 6.86
C LEU A 9 0.34 -23.93 5.63
N SER A 10 0.09 -25.23 5.75
CA SER A 10 -0.51 -25.99 4.65
C SER A 10 -1.96 -25.57 4.40
N ARG A 11 -2.41 -25.66 3.15
CA ARG A 11 -3.79 -25.37 2.72
C ARG A 11 -4.84 -26.06 3.60
N SER A 12 -4.66 -27.35 3.91
CA SER A 12 -5.64 -28.14 4.68
C SER A 12 -5.77 -27.69 6.14
N THR A 13 -4.69 -27.14 6.71
CA THR A 13 -4.69 -26.61 8.08
C THR A 13 -5.00 -25.12 8.15
N ALA A 14 -4.95 -24.41 7.03
CA ALA A 14 -5.02 -22.95 6.99
C ALA A 14 -6.37 -22.41 7.45
N SER A 15 -7.47 -23.02 7.02
CA SER A 15 -8.81 -22.57 7.43
C SER A 15 -9.00 -22.61 8.95
N LYS A 16 -8.52 -23.70 9.59
CA LYS A 16 -8.52 -23.85 11.05
C LYS A 16 -7.60 -22.84 11.73
N TYR A 17 -6.41 -22.62 11.17
CA TYR A 17 -5.48 -21.63 11.71
C TYR A 17 -6.10 -20.23 11.75
N PHE A 18 -6.72 -19.79 10.64
CA PHE A 18 -7.36 -18.47 10.59
C PHE A 18 -8.65 -18.39 11.44
N SER A 19 -9.38 -19.49 11.63
CA SER A 19 -10.53 -19.50 12.53
C SER A 19 -10.17 -19.33 14.01
N ASP A 20 -9.00 -19.83 14.41
CA ASP A 20 -8.55 -19.80 15.80
C ASP A 20 -7.87 -18.45 16.16
N ILE A 21 -7.51 -17.68 15.14
CA ILE A 21 -6.85 -16.39 15.31
C ILE A 21 -7.80 -15.33 15.91
N GLN A 22 -7.32 -14.67 16.96
CA GLN A 22 -7.98 -13.51 17.54
C GLN A 22 -7.65 -12.22 16.78
N ILE A 23 -8.63 -11.33 16.68
CA ILE A 23 -8.47 -10.00 16.10
C ILE A 23 -8.34 -8.99 17.24
N ARG A 24 -7.30 -8.17 17.20
CA ARG A 24 -7.10 -7.08 18.16
C ARG A 24 -7.23 -5.73 17.48
N ALA A 25 -8.05 -4.85 18.06
CA ALA A 25 -8.20 -3.47 17.64
C ALA A 25 -7.26 -2.54 18.42
N PHE A 26 -6.71 -1.54 17.74
CA PHE A 26 -5.80 -0.53 18.27
C PHE A 26 -6.50 0.82 18.22
N HIS A 27 -6.95 1.29 19.38
CA HIS A 27 -7.73 2.52 19.50
C HIS A 27 -6.82 3.71 19.85
N ASP A 28 -7.00 4.82 19.14
CA ASP A 28 -6.44 6.11 19.54
C ASP A 28 -7.56 7.06 19.97
N PRO A 29 -7.72 7.32 21.29
CA PRO A 29 -8.74 8.24 21.78
C PRO A 29 -8.50 9.70 21.35
N ASN A 30 -7.28 10.03 20.93
CA ASN A 30 -6.90 11.39 20.52
C ASN A 30 -6.98 11.59 19.00
N ALA A 31 -7.48 10.59 18.26
CA ALA A 31 -7.58 10.68 16.81
C ALA A 31 -8.55 11.81 16.42
N ARG A 32 -8.03 12.81 15.70
CA ARG A 32 -8.79 14.02 15.33
C ARG A 32 -9.87 13.67 14.31
N HIS A 33 -11.10 14.07 14.61
CA HIS A 33 -12.22 13.96 13.67
C HIS A 33 -12.00 14.92 12.49
N HIS A 34 -12.24 14.44 11.27
CA HIS A 34 -12.22 15.28 10.08
C HIS A 34 -13.55 16.03 9.97
N PRO A 35 -13.56 17.37 9.82
CA PRO A 35 -14.81 18.09 9.57
C PRO A 35 -15.42 17.64 8.24
N GLY A 36 -16.68 17.19 8.25
CA GLY A 36 -17.43 16.83 7.04
C GLY A 36 -17.54 15.33 6.74
N THR A 37 -16.97 14.44 7.56
CA THR A 37 -17.24 12.98 7.47
C THR A 37 -18.16 12.54 8.62
N HIS A 38 -19.18 11.74 8.30
CA HIS A 38 -20.11 11.21 9.30
C HIS A 38 -19.50 10.09 10.17
N SER A 39 -18.34 9.56 9.80
CA SER A 39 -17.53 8.65 10.63
C SER A 39 -16.21 9.32 11.02
N GLY A 40 -15.66 8.91 12.17
CA GLY A 40 -14.40 9.42 12.72
C GLY A 40 -13.18 9.17 11.83
N THR A 41 -11.99 9.37 12.39
CA THR A 41 -10.69 9.20 11.71
C THR A 41 -10.65 7.99 10.77
N ILE A 42 -10.50 8.23 9.47
CA ILE A 42 -10.35 7.17 8.47
C ILE A 42 -8.87 6.90 8.23
N LEU A 43 -8.40 5.70 8.57
CA LEU A 43 -7.04 5.25 8.26
C LEU A 43 -7.01 4.72 6.81
N ARG A 44 -6.18 5.34 5.96
CA ARG A 44 -6.08 5.04 4.52
C ARG A 44 -4.96 4.08 4.17
N THR A 45 -3.98 3.91 5.05
CA THR A 45 -2.78 3.14 4.76
C THR A 45 -2.25 2.45 6.01
N VAL A 46 -1.69 1.25 5.81
CA VAL A 46 -1.02 0.46 6.83
C VAL A 46 0.21 -0.22 6.24
N ALA A 47 1.30 -0.31 7.00
CA ALA A 47 2.45 -1.13 6.62
C ALA A 47 3.21 -1.64 7.84
N TRP A 48 3.69 -2.87 7.73
CA TRP A 48 4.66 -3.46 8.65
C TRP A 48 6.06 -2.97 8.31
N ASN A 49 6.90 -2.77 9.33
CA ASN A 49 8.34 -2.65 9.07
C ASN A 49 8.92 -4.00 8.62
N ASN A 50 10.11 -3.96 8.03
CA ASN A 50 10.77 -5.14 7.48
C ASN A 50 11.00 -6.28 8.50
N LEU A 51 11.01 -5.98 9.81
CA LEU A 51 11.12 -6.98 10.89
C LEU A 51 9.77 -7.47 11.43
N GLY A 52 8.65 -6.85 11.06
CA GLY A 52 7.32 -7.13 11.61
C GLY A 52 7.13 -6.68 13.07
N SER A 53 8.07 -5.89 13.60
CA SER A 53 8.06 -5.43 14.99
C SER A 53 7.25 -4.15 15.19
N ARG A 54 6.92 -3.41 14.11
CA ARG A 54 6.14 -2.16 14.16
C ARG A 54 5.16 -2.11 12.99
N ILE A 55 4.04 -1.42 13.23
CA ILE A 55 3.04 -1.11 12.21
C ILE A 55 2.91 0.40 12.11
N ALA A 56 3.03 0.95 10.91
CA ALA A 56 2.73 2.35 10.65
C ALA A 56 1.31 2.48 10.08
N THR A 57 0.59 3.50 10.52
CA THR A 57 -0.73 3.86 9.99
C THR A 57 -0.80 5.34 9.67
N GLY A 58 -1.53 5.69 8.63
CA GLY A 58 -1.81 7.08 8.25
C GLY A 58 -3.20 7.22 7.65
N GLY A 59 -3.75 8.42 7.67
CA GLY A 59 -5.07 8.68 7.10
C GLY A 59 -5.51 10.13 7.22
N ALA A 60 -6.80 10.33 7.49
CA ALA A 60 -7.39 11.65 7.68
C ALA A 60 -6.69 12.42 8.82
N GLY A 61 -6.47 13.73 8.62
CA GLY A 61 -5.76 14.59 9.56
C GLY A 61 -4.24 14.56 9.39
N GLY A 62 -3.71 13.78 8.43
CA GLY A 62 -2.32 13.84 8.01
C GLY A 62 -1.29 13.33 9.02
N ASN A 63 -1.75 12.75 10.14
CA ASN A 63 -0.86 12.17 11.13
C ASN A 63 -0.32 10.82 10.63
N VAL A 64 0.91 10.50 11.03
CA VAL A 64 1.47 9.15 10.90
C VAL A 64 1.74 8.64 12.30
N LYS A 65 1.22 7.45 12.60
CA LYS A 65 1.36 6.82 13.91
C LYS A 65 2.00 5.44 13.78
N ILE A 66 2.93 5.15 14.68
CA ILE A 66 3.67 3.90 14.74
C ILE A 66 3.20 3.11 15.95
N TRP A 67 2.69 1.91 15.73
CA TRP A 67 2.14 1.02 16.74
C TRP A 67 3.11 -0.10 17.07
N ASN A 68 3.07 -0.53 18.34
CA ASN A 68 3.67 -1.80 18.75
C ASN A 68 2.59 -2.90 18.67
N PRO A 69 2.71 -3.88 17.74
CA PRO A 69 1.70 -4.93 17.57
C PRO A 69 1.49 -5.78 18.82
N GLU A 70 2.50 -5.93 19.68
CA GLU A 70 2.39 -6.71 20.92
C GLU A 70 1.69 -5.94 22.04
N LYS A 71 1.77 -4.60 22.00
CA LYS A 71 1.24 -3.68 23.03
C LYS A 71 0.21 -2.74 22.42
N ALA A 72 -1.06 -3.14 22.50
CA ALA A 72 -2.16 -2.38 21.90
C ALA A 72 -2.52 -1.07 22.60
N ASP A 73 -1.99 -0.82 23.81
CA ASP A 73 -2.15 0.47 24.46
C ASP A 73 -1.48 1.56 23.62
N VAL A 74 -2.25 2.60 23.27
CA VAL A 74 -1.80 3.78 22.52
C VAL A 74 -0.60 4.46 23.17
N ARG A 75 -0.37 4.34 24.48
CA ARG A 75 0.82 4.86 25.17
C ARG A 75 2.12 4.22 24.70
N SER A 76 2.05 3.03 24.09
CA SER A 76 3.18 2.34 23.46
C SER A 76 3.39 2.74 21.99
N SER A 77 2.56 3.64 21.46
CA SER A 77 2.67 4.16 20.09
C SER A 77 3.57 5.39 20.02
N THR A 78 3.99 5.75 18.81
CA THR A 78 4.77 6.96 18.53
C THR A 78 4.07 7.77 17.44
N ASP A 79 3.81 9.04 17.73
CA ASP A 79 3.25 9.98 16.76
C ASP A 79 4.36 10.73 16.02
N LEU A 80 4.37 10.62 14.70
CA LEU A 80 5.25 11.41 13.84
C LEU A 80 4.53 12.72 13.49
N LYS A 81 4.90 13.79 14.21
CA LYS A 81 4.32 15.11 14.07
C LYS A 81 5.03 15.94 13.01
N GLY A 82 4.39 16.99 12.52
CA GLY A 82 5.00 17.91 11.55
C GLY A 82 5.03 17.35 10.12
N THR A 83 4.07 16.49 9.77
CA THR A 83 3.92 15.96 8.42
C THR A 83 3.60 17.07 7.41
N GLY A 84 2.86 18.10 7.82
CA GLY A 84 2.36 19.14 6.91
C GLY A 84 1.39 18.59 5.87
N LEU A 85 0.78 17.43 6.16
CA LEU A 85 -0.23 16.78 5.34
C LEU A 85 -1.62 17.05 5.94
N GLN A 86 -2.62 17.19 5.08
CA GLN A 86 -4.03 17.15 5.47
C GLN A 86 -4.54 15.71 5.50
N VAL A 87 -4.04 14.87 4.60
CA VAL A 87 -4.33 13.43 4.52
C VAL A 87 -3.03 12.70 4.20
N THR A 88 -2.72 11.65 4.98
CA THR A 88 -1.66 10.70 4.64
C THR A 88 -2.26 9.64 3.72
N GLU A 89 -1.86 9.62 2.45
CA GLU A 89 -2.39 8.68 1.45
C GLU A 89 -1.61 7.35 1.47
N ARG A 90 -0.29 7.43 1.59
CA ARG A 90 0.59 6.26 1.59
C ARG A 90 1.74 6.41 2.55
N LEU A 91 2.17 5.28 3.07
CA LEU A 91 3.38 5.11 3.83
C LEU A 91 4.06 3.81 3.41
N GLN A 92 5.38 3.76 3.54
CA GLN A 92 6.14 2.55 3.33
C GLN A 92 7.40 2.61 4.18
N TRP A 93 7.74 1.48 4.80
CA TRP A 93 8.98 1.35 5.54
C TRP A 93 10.16 1.20 4.59
N ASP A 94 11.31 1.69 5.03
CA ASP A 94 12.59 1.40 4.37
C ASP A 94 12.78 -0.13 4.38
N PRO A 95 13.02 -0.77 3.22
CA PRO A 95 13.15 -2.21 3.15
C PRO A 95 14.39 -2.74 3.90
N THR A 96 15.38 -1.88 4.12
CA THR A 96 16.67 -2.21 4.75
C THR A 96 16.76 -1.80 6.22
N HIS A 97 16.01 -0.78 6.65
CA HIS A 97 16.07 -0.23 8.01
C HIS A 97 14.71 -0.28 8.73
N ALA A 98 14.68 -0.96 9.88
CA ALA A 98 13.45 -1.18 10.65
C ALA A 98 12.90 0.08 11.33
N GLU A 99 13.72 1.12 11.43
CA GLU A 99 13.43 2.40 12.08
C GLU A 99 13.02 3.53 11.14
N ARG A 100 13.12 3.30 9.81
CA ARG A 100 12.90 4.33 8.81
C ARG A 100 11.68 4.06 7.96
N LEU A 101 10.99 5.14 7.60
CA LEU A 101 9.83 5.08 6.72
C LEU A 101 9.67 6.37 5.94
N ALA A 102 8.96 6.29 4.83
CA ALA A 102 8.47 7.44 4.09
C ALA A 102 6.96 7.58 4.22
N SER A 103 6.48 8.82 4.13
CA SER A 103 5.07 9.14 4.07
C SER A 103 4.81 10.19 2.99
N CYS A 104 3.70 10.03 2.28
CA CYS A 104 3.22 11.02 1.33
C CYS A 104 1.70 11.14 1.38
N GLY A 105 1.18 12.23 0.83
CA GLY A 105 -0.26 12.44 0.78
C GLY A 105 -0.66 13.79 0.21
N VAL A 106 -1.87 14.19 0.57
CA VAL A 106 -2.50 15.46 0.18
C VAL A 106 -2.16 16.53 1.22
N GLY A 107 -1.69 17.68 0.75
CA GLY A 107 -1.38 18.85 1.57
C GLY A 107 -0.60 19.90 0.78
N ASP A 108 -0.43 21.07 1.39
CA ASP A 108 0.16 22.24 0.74
C ASP A 108 1.68 22.09 0.53
N SER A 109 2.31 21.23 1.33
CA SER A 109 3.75 21.01 1.31
C SER A 109 4.23 20.31 0.05
N GLY A 110 3.44 19.40 -0.55
CA GLY A 110 3.81 18.68 -1.76
C GLY A 110 5.18 17.98 -1.69
N VAL A 111 5.52 17.47 -0.50
CA VAL A 111 6.76 16.76 -0.22
C VAL A 111 6.48 15.30 0.11
N VAL A 112 7.47 14.47 -0.15
CA VAL A 112 7.58 13.14 0.45
C VAL A 112 8.53 13.31 1.64
N LYS A 113 8.06 12.92 2.83
CA LYS A 113 8.81 13.01 4.07
C LYS A 113 9.38 11.66 4.45
N PHE A 114 10.62 11.65 4.88
CA PHE A 114 11.34 10.51 5.40
C PHE A 114 11.58 10.69 6.88
N TRP A 115 11.46 9.61 7.64
CA TRP A 115 11.39 9.65 9.09
C TRP A 115 12.31 8.61 9.71
N ASP A 116 12.86 8.94 10.87
CA ASP A 116 13.32 7.96 11.86
C ASP A 116 12.32 7.97 13.02
N TYR A 117 11.56 6.88 13.18
CA TYR A 117 10.51 6.86 14.19
C TYR A 117 11.06 6.82 15.62
N ARG A 118 12.29 6.34 15.85
CA ARG A 118 12.88 6.30 17.20
C ARG A 118 13.09 7.71 17.75
N THR A 119 13.40 8.65 16.88
CA THR A 119 13.58 10.06 17.24
C THR A 119 12.31 10.89 17.02
N ALA A 120 11.30 10.31 16.36
CA ALA A 120 10.08 10.97 15.91
C ALA A 120 10.33 12.24 15.06
N LYS A 121 11.46 12.27 14.34
CA LYS A 121 11.89 13.40 13.51
C LYS A 121 11.91 13.02 12.04
N ALA A 122 11.56 13.99 11.20
CA ALA A 122 11.82 13.91 9.77
C ALA A 122 13.35 13.99 9.54
N THR A 123 13.89 13.04 8.79
CA THR A 123 15.30 13.00 8.40
C THR A 123 15.55 13.74 7.10
N GLN A 124 14.56 13.75 6.21
CA GLN A 124 14.66 14.30 4.86
C GLN A 124 13.28 14.64 4.31
N ASP A 125 13.20 15.71 3.52
CA ASP A 125 12.01 16.11 2.79
C ASP A 125 12.38 16.31 1.31
N ILE A 126 11.73 15.59 0.39
CA ILE A 126 11.95 15.77 -1.05
C ILE A 126 10.68 16.36 -1.68
N LYS A 127 10.82 17.51 -2.35
CA LYS A 127 9.71 18.17 -3.04
C LYS A 127 9.38 17.42 -4.33
N THR A 128 8.16 16.93 -4.43
CA THR A 128 7.64 16.24 -5.62
C THR A 128 6.50 16.99 -6.29
N GLY A 129 5.86 17.94 -5.60
CA GLY A 129 4.63 18.59 -6.04
C GLY A 129 3.45 18.14 -5.18
N SER A 130 2.30 18.81 -5.31
CA SER A 130 1.13 18.48 -4.49
C SER A 130 0.55 17.09 -4.81
N ASP A 131 -0.23 16.56 -3.88
CA ASP A 131 -1.13 15.41 -4.07
C ASP A 131 -0.42 14.09 -4.46
N ASN A 132 0.59 13.72 -3.68
CA ASN A 132 1.27 12.41 -3.80
C ASN A 132 0.32 11.28 -3.35
N TYR A 133 0.14 10.27 -4.20
CA TYR A 133 -0.90 9.23 -4.02
C TYR A 133 -0.35 7.81 -3.98
N SER A 134 0.81 7.55 -4.58
CA SER A 134 1.51 6.26 -4.48
C SER A 134 2.96 6.45 -4.04
N LEU A 135 3.51 5.45 -3.37
CA LEU A 135 4.84 5.47 -2.78
C LEU A 135 5.43 4.06 -2.86
N SER A 136 6.58 3.91 -3.52
CA SER A 136 7.28 2.63 -3.63
C SER A 136 8.80 2.78 -3.49
N TYR A 137 9.37 2.19 -2.45
CA TYR A 137 10.80 1.98 -2.32
C TYR A 137 11.28 0.93 -3.31
N HIS A 138 12.39 1.25 -3.97
CA HIS A 138 13.23 0.26 -4.60
C HIS A 138 13.94 -0.57 -3.50
N PRO A 139 14.21 -1.88 -3.73
CA PRO A 139 14.82 -2.75 -2.72
C PRO A 139 16.18 -2.31 -2.18
N ASP A 140 16.91 -1.45 -2.90
CA ASP A 140 18.17 -0.85 -2.43
C ASP A 140 18.00 0.26 -1.37
N ALA A 141 16.76 0.66 -1.07
CA ALA A 141 16.40 1.74 -0.17
C ALA A 141 16.96 3.13 -0.53
N TYR A 142 17.56 3.33 -1.71
CA TYR A 142 18.05 4.63 -2.17
C TYR A 142 17.10 5.32 -3.14
N VAL A 143 16.28 4.53 -3.83
CA VAL A 143 15.34 5.04 -4.82
C VAL A 143 13.90 4.87 -4.36
N VAL A 144 13.08 5.90 -4.61
CA VAL A 144 11.65 5.87 -4.33
C VAL A 144 10.86 6.37 -5.53
N ALA A 145 9.88 5.60 -5.98
CA ALA A 145 8.89 6.01 -6.96
C ALA A 145 7.66 6.62 -6.28
N VAL A 146 7.21 7.77 -6.77
CA VAL A 146 6.07 8.52 -6.21
C VAL A 146 5.11 8.89 -7.32
N GLY A 147 3.94 8.27 -7.34
CA GLY A 147 2.84 8.64 -8.22
C GLY A 147 1.99 9.74 -7.62
N ARG A 148 1.37 10.56 -8.47
CA ARG A 148 0.55 11.70 -8.08
C ARG A 148 -0.84 11.61 -8.67
N LYS A 149 -1.77 12.29 -8.02
CA LYS A 149 -3.18 12.32 -8.43
C LYS A 149 -3.54 13.68 -9.01
N VAL A 150 -4.27 13.66 -10.12
CA VAL A 150 -4.93 14.85 -10.67
C VAL A 150 -6.26 15.05 -9.93
N LYS A 151 -6.55 16.27 -9.46
CA LYS A 151 -7.86 16.57 -8.85
C LYS A 151 -8.91 16.68 -9.96
N PRO A 152 -10.01 15.90 -9.93
CA PRO A 152 -11.07 16.02 -10.92
C PRO A 152 -11.72 17.42 -10.96
N GLU A 153 -11.74 18.11 -9.81
CA GLU A 153 -12.48 19.37 -9.62
C GLU A 153 -11.64 20.64 -9.80
N SER A 154 -10.52 20.57 -10.53
CA SER A 154 -9.74 21.77 -10.82
C SER A 154 -9.21 21.75 -12.24
N PRO A 155 -9.99 22.19 -13.24
CA PRO A 155 -9.41 22.78 -14.43
C PRO A 155 -8.81 24.13 -14.02
N GLN A 156 -7.73 24.13 -13.21
CA GLN A 156 -6.90 25.31 -13.11
C GLN A 156 -6.19 25.43 -14.46
N ARG A 157 -6.84 26.17 -15.35
CA ARG A 157 -6.30 26.73 -16.57
C ARG A 157 -5.11 27.63 -16.18
N ILE A 158 -3.94 27.03 -15.98
CA ILE A 158 -2.70 27.80 -15.95
C ILE A 158 -2.38 28.08 -17.41
N ILE A 159 -2.85 29.24 -17.89
CA ILE A 159 -2.40 29.80 -19.16
C ILE A 159 -1.01 30.36 -18.87
N GLU A 160 0.05 29.67 -19.30
CA GLU A 160 1.36 30.31 -19.37
C GLU A 160 1.31 31.37 -20.48
N PRO A 161 1.64 32.64 -20.21
CA PRO A 161 1.45 33.73 -21.17
C PRO A 161 2.28 33.63 -22.46
N LEU A 162 3.14 32.61 -22.62
CA LEU A 162 3.92 32.38 -23.83
C LEU A 162 3.64 31.07 -24.58
N ASN A 163 2.84 30.15 -24.04
CA ASN A 163 2.50 28.90 -24.71
C ASN A 163 1.01 28.62 -24.55
N ASN A 164 0.25 28.72 -25.64
CA ASN A 164 -1.18 28.34 -25.71
C ASN A 164 -1.44 26.83 -25.54
N GLY A 165 -0.65 26.14 -24.70
CA GLY A 165 -0.87 24.76 -24.29
C GLY A 165 -1.56 24.71 -22.93
N LEU A 166 -2.63 23.92 -22.82
CA LEU A 166 -3.24 23.58 -21.54
C LEU A 166 -2.24 22.74 -20.72
N VAL A 167 -1.67 23.29 -19.64
CA VAL A 167 -0.90 22.50 -18.67
C VAL A 167 -1.87 21.79 -17.74
N LEU A 168 -2.15 20.51 -18.00
CA LEU A 168 -2.84 19.64 -17.06
C LEU A 168 -1.98 19.44 -15.80
N GLN A 169 -2.62 19.35 -14.63
CA GLN A 169 -1.92 19.03 -13.37
C GLN A 169 -1.06 17.78 -13.53
N ASP A 170 0.12 17.83 -12.92
CA ASP A 170 1.24 16.93 -13.17
C ASP A 170 1.00 15.51 -12.59
N ASN A 171 0.41 14.63 -13.40
CA ASN A 171 0.13 13.20 -13.15
C ASN A 171 1.40 12.32 -13.18
N LYS A 172 2.58 12.90 -13.38
CA LYS A 172 3.80 12.12 -13.64
C LYS A 172 4.26 11.41 -12.38
N ILE A 173 4.86 10.24 -12.56
CA ILE A 173 5.57 9.53 -11.49
C ILE A 173 6.97 10.12 -11.37
N LYS A 174 7.37 10.46 -10.15
CA LYS A 174 8.72 10.98 -9.87
C LYS A 174 9.57 9.92 -9.19
N LEU A 175 10.79 9.75 -9.68
CA LEU A 175 11.80 8.91 -9.05
C LEU A 175 12.74 9.79 -8.25
N LEU A 176 12.86 9.48 -6.97
CA LEU A 176 13.66 10.19 -5.98
C LEU A 176 14.96 9.42 -5.75
N ASP A 177 16.09 10.10 -5.62
CA ASP A 177 17.33 9.55 -5.09
C ASP A 177 17.58 10.16 -3.71
N LEU A 178 17.54 9.31 -2.69
CA LEU A 178 17.65 9.73 -1.29
C LEU A 178 19.06 10.21 -0.94
N ARG A 179 20.09 9.76 -1.65
CA ARG A 179 21.47 10.21 -1.45
C ARG A 179 21.67 11.62 -1.99
N GLN A 180 20.96 11.96 -3.07
CA GLN A 180 21.01 13.27 -3.71
C GLN A 180 19.97 14.25 -3.15
N ASN A 181 19.01 13.75 -2.37
CA ASN A 181 17.88 14.54 -1.87
C ASN A 181 17.11 15.25 -2.99
N ALA A 182 16.90 14.55 -4.10
CA ALA A 182 16.36 15.15 -5.31
C ALA A 182 15.50 14.16 -6.11
N VAL A 183 14.60 14.73 -6.91
CA VAL A 183 13.97 14.03 -8.03
C VAL A 183 15.01 13.92 -9.15
N PHE A 184 15.38 12.72 -9.58
CA PHE A 184 16.37 12.53 -10.64
C PHE A 184 15.73 12.13 -11.98
N GLN A 185 14.50 11.59 -11.97
CA GLN A 185 13.80 11.17 -13.17
C GLN A 185 12.29 11.29 -13.00
N THR A 186 11.57 11.40 -14.12
CA THR A 186 10.11 11.54 -14.15
C THR A 186 9.53 10.75 -15.30
N ILE A 187 8.44 10.01 -15.05
CA ILE A 187 7.72 9.20 -16.03
C ILE A 187 6.40 9.89 -16.36
N ASP A 188 6.17 10.15 -17.64
CA ASP A 188 4.95 10.76 -18.15
C ASP A 188 4.06 9.70 -18.81
N GLU A 189 2.96 9.38 -18.14
CA GLU A 189 1.93 8.42 -18.62
C GLU A 189 0.81 9.14 -19.40
N GLY A 190 0.99 10.43 -19.71
CA GLY A 190 -0.01 11.26 -20.35
C GLY A 190 -1.29 11.33 -19.51
N ASN A 191 -2.42 10.99 -20.14
CA ASN A 191 -3.75 11.12 -19.53
C ASN A 191 -4.19 9.91 -18.69
N ASP A 192 -3.36 8.85 -18.60
CA ASP A 192 -3.73 7.63 -17.86
C ASP A 192 -3.11 7.64 -16.45
N GLN A 193 -3.88 8.14 -15.49
CA GLN A 193 -3.46 8.26 -14.09
C GLN A 193 -3.07 6.92 -13.45
N THR A 194 -1.95 6.93 -12.75
CA THR A 194 -1.49 5.82 -11.92
C THR A 194 -2.11 5.87 -10.53
N PHE A 195 -2.65 4.73 -10.06
CA PHE A 195 -3.14 4.57 -8.69
C PHE A 195 -2.09 4.03 -7.74
N GLN A 196 -1.34 3.00 -8.15
CA GLN A 196 -0.30 2.40 -7.34
C GLN A 196 0.95 2.11 -8.18
N THR A 197 2.12 2.23 -7.54
CA THR A 197 3.39 1.78 -8.09
C THR A 197 4.01 0.76 -7.14
N THR A 198 4.74 -0.22 -7.67
CA THR A 198 5.61 -1.08 -6.86
C THR A 198 6.85 -1.53 -7.62
N PHE A 199 8.01 -1.53 -6.97
CA PHE A 199 9.19 -2.20 -7.51
C PHE A 199 9.11 -3.71 -7.28
N SER A 200 9.61 -4.49 -8.24
CA SER A 200 9.88 -5.92 -8.03
C SER A 200 10.92 -6.13 -6.94
N HIS A 201 10.83 -7.26 -6.21
CA HIS A 201 11.75 -7.60 -5.12
C HIS A 201 13.23 -7.64 -5.51
N ASN A 202 13.55 -7.90 -6.78
CA ASN A 202 14.91 -7.86 -7.32
C ASN A 202 15.35 -6.48 -7.85
N GLY A 203 14.46 -5.47 -7.79
CA GLY A 203 14.71 -4.10 -8.23
C GLY A 203 14.69 -3.86 -9.75
N THR A 204 14.48 -4.90 -10.56
CA THR A 204 14.62 -4.81 -12.02
C THR A 204 13.40 -4.27 -12.75
N LEU A 205 12.22 -4.28 -12.12
CA LEU A 205 10.97 -3.83 -12.71
C LEU A 205 10.25 -2.81 -11.82
N LEU A 206 9.55 -1.88 -12.45
CA LEU A 206 8.57 -1.00 -11.84
C LEU A 206 7.19 -1.32 -12.44
N LEU A 207 6.25 -1.73 -11.58
CA LEU A 207 4.88 -2.05 -11.95
C LEU A 207 3.96 -0.90 -11.54
N GLN A 208 2.97 -0.61 -12.39
CA GLN A 208 2.10 0.56 -12.29
C GLN A 208 0.66 0.13 -12.57
N SER A 209 -0.28 0.47 -11.69
CA SER A 209 -1.71 0.27 -11.91
C SER A 209 -2.38 1.57 -12.36
N HIS A 210 -3.30 1.51 -13.32
CA HIS A 210 -3.84 2.70 -13.97
C HIS A 210 -5.38 2.83 -13.89
N VAL A 211 -5.86 4.06 -14.08
CA VAL A 211 -7.30 4.38 -14.14
C VAL A 211 -8.01 3.74 -15.32
N SER A 212 -7.30 3.47 -16.42
CA SER A 212 -7.82 2.70 -17.55
C SER A 212 -8.09 1.22 -17.24
N GLY A 213 -7.68 0.70 -16.08
CA GLY A 213 -7.72 -0.72 -15.76
C GLY A 213 -6.48 -1.50 -16.22
N LYS A 214 -5.52 -0.82 -16.84
CA LYS A 214 -4.25 -1.41 -17.27
C LYS A 214 -3.25 -1.54 -16.12
N VAL A 215 -2.38 -2.53 -16.27
CA VAL A 215 -1.09 -2.59 -15.60
C VAL A 215 0.01 -2.35 -16.62
N VAL A 216 0.94 -1.46 -16.30
CA VAL A 216 2.13 -1.17 -17.11
C VAL A 216 3.36 -1.61 -16.30
N ILE A 217 4.28 -2.28 -16.97
CA ILE A 217 5.50 -2.82 -16.38
C ILE A 217 6.68 -2.28 -17.14
N ARG A 218 7.58 -1.61 -16.42
CA ARG A 218 8.78 -1.00 -16.97
C ARG A 218 10.03 -1.67 -16.44
N SER A 219 11.03 -1.79 -17.28
CA SER A 219 12.39 -2.14 -16.85
C SER A 219 12.96 -0.98 -16.04
N TYR A 220 13.70 -1.27 -14.98
CA TYR A 220 14.44 -0.29 -14.20
C TYR A 220 15.95 -0.62 -14.31
N PRO A 221 16.83 0.35 -14.61
CA PRO A 221 16.60 1.81 -14.63
C PRO A 221 16.21 2.42 -15.99
N SER A 222 16.08 1.65 -17.07
CA SER A 222 15.83 2.22 -18.41
C SER A 222 14.44 2.87 -18.56
N LEU A 223 13.48 2.44 -17.74
CA LEU A 223 12.06 2.83 -17.77
C LEU A 223 11.33 2.50 -19.07
N GLU A 224 11.90 1.62 -19.89
CA GLU A 224 11.24 1.10 -21.09
C GLU A 224 10.09 0.19 -20.70
N ILE A 225 8.96 0.31 -21.40
CA ILE A 225 7.80 -0.57 -21.19
C ILE A 225 8.16 -1.96 -21.71
N VAL A 226 8.12 -2.95 -20.81
CA VAL A 226 8.36 -4.36 -21.15
C VAL A 226 7.04 -5.09 -21.36
N HIS A 227 6.04 -4.81 -20.52
CA HIS A 227 4.70 -5.38 -20.63
C HIS A 227 3.62 -4.34 -20.35
N SER A 228 2.48 -4.52 -21.01
CA SER A 228 1.24 -3.79 -20.71
C SER A 228 0.05 -4.69 -21.01
N PHE A 229 -0.84 -4.83 -20.04
CA PHE A 229 -2.04 -5.64 -20.16
C PHE A 229 -3.22 -4.97 -19.47
N THR A 230 -4.42 -5.24 -19.97
CA THR A 230 -5.67 -4.80 -19.34
C THR A 230 -6.06 -5.81 -18.27
N ALA A 231 -5.89 -5.44 -17.00
CA ALA A 231 -6.16 -6.32 -15.88
C ALA A 231 -7.63 -6.29 -15.45
N HIS A 232 -8.28 -5.14 -15.63
CA HIS A 232 -9.63 -4.86 -15.17
C HIS A 232 -10.41 -4.08 -16.24
N THR A 233 -11.73 -4.22 -16.24
CA THR A 233 -12.63 -3.49 -17.16
C THR A 233 -12.90 -2.05 -16.72
N ALA A 234 -12.53 -1.73 -15.49
CA ALA A 234 -12.54 -0.40 -14.89
C ALA A 234 -11.21 -0.17 -14.13
N GLY A 235 -11.06 0.96 -13.43
CA GLY A 235 -9.79 1.35 -12.81
C GLY A 235 -9.15 0.27 -11.94
N CYS A 236 -7.85 0.02 -12.15
CA CYS A 236 -7.03 -0.92 -11.39
C CYS A 236 -6.41 -0.18 -10.20
N TYR A 237 -7.00 -0.31 -9.02
CA TYR A 237 -6.65 0.52 -7.87
C TYR A 237 -5.43 0.04 -7.10
N CYS A 238 -5.22 -1.27 -7.05
CA CYS A 238 -4.13 -1.84 -6.27
C CYS A 238 -3.43 -2.97 -7.02
N LEU A 239 -2.17 -3.18 -6.64
CA LEU A 239 -1.38 -4.33 -7.04
C LEU A 239 -0.40 -4.74 -5.94
N ASP A 240 0.03 -5.99 -5.96
CA ASP A 240 1.12 -6.50 -5.14
C ASP A 240 1.88 -7.61 -5.88
N ILE A 241 3.15 -7.82 -5.54
CA ILE A 241 4.00 -8.85 -6.13
C ILE A 241 4.27 -9.89 -5.06
N SER A 242 3.95 -11.15 -5.37
CA SER A 242 4.25 -12.28 -4.50
C SER A 242 5.74 -12.29 -4.09
N PRO A 243 6.10 -12.74 -2.89
CA PRO A 243 7.49 -12.75 -2.41
C PRO A 243 8.46 -13.52 -3.32
N SER A 244 7.98 -14.55 -4.02
CA SER A 244 8.76 -15.30 -5.01
C SER A 244 8.95 -14.56 -6.34
N GLY A 245 8.19 -13.49 -6.57
CA GLY A 245 8.12 -12.78 -7.84
C GLY A 245 7.32 -13.51 -8.93
N LYS A 246 6.78 -14.71 -8.65
CA LYS A 246 6.09 -15.55 -9.64
C LYS A 246 4.73 -15.00 -10.06
N TYR A 247 4.03 -14.35 -9.13
CA TYR A 247 2.71 -13.80 -9.36
C TYR A 247 2.61 -12.31 -9.03
N VAL A 248 1.74 -11.64 -9.78
CA VAL A 248 1.21 -10.29 -9.48
C VAL A 248 -0.28 -10.41 -9.22
N ALA A 249 -0.75 -9.89 -8.10
CA ALA A 249 -2.18 -9.74 -7.84
C ALA A 249 -2.60 -8.30 -8.10
N THR A 250 -3.78 -8.11 -8.69
CA THR A 250 -4.37 -6.79 -8.98
C THR A 250 -5.80 -6.75 -8.49
N GLY A 251 -6.25 -5.59 -8.00
CA GLY A 251 -7.64 -5.37 -7.59
C GLY A 251 -8.23 -4.12 -8.24
N GLY A 252 -9.47 -4.24 -8.71
CA GLY A 252 -10.11 -3.23 -9.55
C GLY A 252 -11.44 -2.70 -9.04
N ASN A 253 -11.97 -1.70 -9.77
CA ASN A 253 -13.32 -1.17 -9.56
C ASN A 253 -14.44 -2.10 -10.05
N ASP A 254 -14.09 -3.13 -10.83
CA ASP A 254 -15.00 -4.16 -11.31
C ASP A 254 -15.26 -5.28 -10.29
N ALA A 255 -14.86 -5.05 -9.03
CA ALA A 255 -15.01 -5.99 -7.91
C ALA A 255 -14.28 -7.33 -8.10
N LEU A 256 -13.25 -7.34 -8.95
CA LEU A 256 -12.42 -8.52 -9.19
C LEU A 256 -11.03 -8.36 -8.57
N ILE A 257 -10.46 -9.51 -8.19
CA ILE A 257 -9.02 -9.66 -7.98
C ILE A 257 -8.50 -10.58 -9.08
N SER A 258 -7.50 -10.14 -9.84
CA SER A 258 -6.88 -10.93 -10.90
C SER A 258 -5.45 -11.31 -10.50
N LEU A 259 -5.08 -12.57 -10.73
CA LEU A 259 -3.74 -13.10 -10.44
C LEU A 259 -3.04 -13.42 -11.76
N TRP A 260 -1.84 -12.86 -11.94
CA TRP A 260 -1.06 -12.91 -13.17
C TRP A 260 0.24 -13.64 -12.95
N ASP A 261 0.58 -14.59 -13.81
CA ASP A 261 1.92 -15.21 -13.84
C ASP A 261 2.92 -14.23 -14.47
N THR A 262 4.10 -14.07 -13.87
CA THR A 262 5.11 -13.09 -14.32
C THR A 262 6.09 -13.64 -15.37
N THR A 263 6.02 -14.94 -15.68
CA THR A 263 6.80 -15.56 -16.75
C THR A 263 6.15 -15.24 -18.08
N ASP A 264 4.85 -15.52 -18.19
CA ASP A 264 4.09 -15.39 -19.45
C ASP A 264 3.17 -14.17 -19.48
N TRP A 265 3.00 -13.46 -18.35
CA TRP A 265 2.09 -12.32 -18.19
C TRP A 265 0.65 -12.62 -18.57
N VAL A 266 0.20 -13.82 -18.19
CA VAL A 266 -1.18 -14.29 -18.39
C VAL A 266 -1.95 -14.31 -17.07
N CYS A 267 -3.23 -13.96 -17.13
CA CYS A 267 -4.14 -14.10 -16.01
C CYS A 267 -4.38 -15.58 -15.75
N VAL A 268 -3.91 -16.08 -14.62
CA VAL A 268 -4.06 -17.49 -14.22
C VAL A 268 -5.28 -17.72 -13.36
N ARG A 269 -5.76 -16.69 -12.64
CA ARG A 269 -6.93 -16.77 -11.76
C ARG A 269 -7.65 -15.43 -11.64
N THR A 270 -8.95 -15.52 -11.36
CA THR A 270 -9.78 -14.40 -10.95
C THR A 270 -10.58 -14.82 -9.72
N PHE A 271 -10.67 -13.92 -8.74
CA PHE A 271 -11.50 -14.07 -7.55
C PHE A 271 -12.66 -13.06 -7.64
N ASP A 272 -13.89 -13.57 -7.56
CA ASP A 272 -15.13 -12.88 -7.96
C ASP A 272 -16.26 -12.97 -6.91
N LYS A 273 -15.96 -13.43 -5.69
CA LYS A 273 -16.94 -13.57 -4.60
C LYS A 273 -17.57 -12.25 -4.14
N SER A 274 -16.93 -11.09 -4.36
CA SER A 274 -17.39 -9.79 -3.86
C SER A 274 -18.05 -8.95 -4.95
N ASP A 275 -19.04 -8.15 -4.55
CA ASP A 275 -19.67 -7.13 -5.40
C ASP A 275 -19.09 -5.72 -5.18
N HIS A 276 -17.98 -5.61 -4.45
CA HIS A 276 -17.39 -4.32 -4.06
C HIS A 276 -15.98 -4.11 -4.64
N PRO A 277 -15.63 -2.86 -5.00
CA PRO A 277 -14.29 -2.53 -5.47
C PRO A 277 -13.18 -2.84 -4.46
N PHE A 278 -12.06 -3.37 -4.94
CA PHE A 278 -10.87 -3.58 -4.10
C PHE A 278 -9.95 -2.36 -4.14
N ARG A 279 -9.37 -2.02 -2.99
CA ARG A 279 -8.52 -0.83 -2.77
C ARG A 279 -7.10 -1.17 -2.34
N SER A 280 -6.92 -2.38 -1.85
CA SER A 280 -5.64 -2.90 -1.38
C SER A 280 -5.64 -4.41 -1.56
N VAL A 281 -4.48 -4.96 -1.87
CA VAL A 281 -4.24 -6.39 -2.02
C VAL A 281 -2.87 -6.67 -1.39
N GLY A 282 -2.70 -7.84 -0.78
CA GLY A 282 -1.45 -8.21 -0.15
C GLY A 282 -1.24 -9.72 -0.11
N PHE A 283 -0.03 -10.16 -0.42
CA PHE A 283 0.41 -11.55 -0.27
C PHE A 283 0.92 -11.85 1.14
N SER A 284 0.71 -13.08 1.61
CA SER A 284 1.46 -13.61 2.75
C SER A 284 2.96 -13.69 2.41
N TYR A 285 3.82 -13.66 3.44
CA TYR A 285 5.27 -13.63 3.29
C TYR A 285 5.88 -14.84 2.54
N ASP A 286 5.16 -15.95 2.46
CA ASP A 286 5.53 -17.14 1.70
C ASP A 286 4.88 -17.20 0.31
N GLY A 287 3.99 -16.26 -0.01
CA GLY A 287 3.23 -16.22 -1.26
C GLY A 287 2.13 -17.27 -1.38
N ALA A 288 1.82 -18.02 -0.32
CA ALA A 288 0.79 -19.08 -0.37
C ALA A 288 -0.64 -18.52 -0.30
N PHE A 289 -0.81 -17.36 0.34
CA PHE A 289 -2.11 -16.74 0.58
C PHE A 289 -2.15 -15.28 0.09
N LEU A 290 -3.37 -14.83 -0.19
CA LEU A 290 -3.70 -13.48 -0.63
C LEU A 290 -4.92 -12.99 0.15
N THR A 291 -4.94 -11.70 0.48
CA THR A 291 -6.12 -11.00 0.99
C THR A 291 -6.23 -9.65 0.31
N ALA A 292 -7.46 -9.17 0.14
CA ALA A 292 -7.73 -7.84 -0.39
C ALA A 292 -8.73 -7.09 0.49
N GLY A 293 -8.62 -5.77 0.51
CA GLY A 293 -9.46 -4.86 1.28
C GLY A 293 -10.29 -3.93 0.40
N SER A 294 -11.42 -3.47 0.94
CA SER A 294 -12.39 -2.58 0.30
C SER A 294 -12.72 -1.39 1.21
N ASP A 295 -13.18 -0.30 0.60
CA ASP A 295 -13.77 0.84 1.32
C ASP A 295 -15.18 0.51 1.86
N GLU A 296 -15.78 -0.59 1.41
CA GLU A 296 -17.09 -1.06 1.84
C GLU A 296 -16.99 -1.97 3.07
N SER A 297 -18.07 -2.00 3.86
CA SER A 297 -18.16 -2.90 5.02
C SER A 297 -18.44 -4.33 4.56
N MET A 298 -17.37 -5.12 4.44
CA MET A 298 -17.43 -6.51 3.99
C MET A 298 -16.39 -7.37 4.72
N PRO A 299 -16.59 -8.70 4.78
CA PRO A 299 -15.58 -9.61 5.30
C PRO A 299 -14.28 -9.57 4.49
N LEU A 300 -13.17 -9.94 5.13
CA LEU A 300 -11.89 -10.14 4.45
C LEU A 300 -11.71 -11.61 4.10
N ASP A 301 -11.59 -11.92 2.81
CA ASP A 301 -11.29 -13.26 2.34
C ASP A 301 -9.77 -13.54 2.38
N VAL A 302 -9.42 -14.74 2.86
CA VAL A 302 -8.09 -15.32 2.72
C VAL A 302 -8.16 -16.38 1.62
N MET A 303 -7.47 -16.12 0.52
CA MET A 303 -7.47 -16.96 -0.68
C MET A 303 -6.14 -17.70 -0.81
N HIS A 304 -6.15 -18.93 -1.32
CA HIS A 304 -4.93 -19.68 -1.62
C HIS A 304 -4.50 -19.45 -3.06
N VAL A 305 -3.25 -18.99 -3.22
CA VAL A 305 -2.72 -18.47 -4.49
C VAL A 305 -2.65 -19.56 -5.56
N ASP A 306 -2.10 -20.73 -5.22
CA ASP A 306 -1.85 -21.77 -6.21
C ASP A 306 -3.10 -22.58 -6.59
N THR A 307 -4.17 -22.57 -5.79
CA THR A 307 -5.39 -23.35 -6.08
C THR A 307 -6.59 -22.48 -6.44
N GLY A 308 -6.60 -21.21 -6.04
CA GLY A 308 -7.73 -20.31 -6.24
C GLY A 308 -8.86 -20.49 -5.22
N ASP A 309 -8.66 -21.27 -4.16
CA ASP A 309 -9.73 -21.49 -3.19
C ASP A 309 -9.83 -20.35 -2.18
N TYR A 310 -11.07 -20.08 -1.76
CA TYR A 310 -11.38 -19.31 -0.57
C TYR A 310 -11.15 -20.17 0.68
N ILE A 311 -10.10 -19.87 1.44
CA ILE A 311 -9.65 -20.69 2.58
C ILE A 311 -10.39 -20.32 3.85
N HIS A 312 -10.54 -19.03 4.10
CA HIS A 312 -11.18 -18.51 5.30
C HIS A 312 -11.77 -17.13 5.07
N GLU A 313 -12.80 -16.80 5.84
CA GLU A 313 -13.43 -15.49 5.84
C GLU A 313 -13.28 -14.86 7.23
N ILE A 314 -12.50 -13.79 7.30
CA ILE A 314 -12.32 -13.01 8.52
C ILE A 314 -13.52 -12.06 8.64
N LYS A 315 -14.41 -12.38 9.58
CA LYS A 315 -15.61 -11.58 9.84
C LYS A 315 -15.23 -10.21 10.41
N THR A 316 -15.42 -9.17 9.60
CA THR A 316 -15.33 -7.77 9.99
C THR A 316 -16.51 -7.02 9.38
N ASN A 317 -17.16 -6.18 10.19
CA ASN A 317 -18.25 -5.31 9.74
C ASN A 317 -17.75 -3.87 9.56
N TYR A 318 -16.47 -3.73 9.22
CA TYR A 318 -15.80 -2.45 9.06
C TYR A 318 -15.03 -2.43 7.74
N PRO A 319 -14.97 -1.28 7.06
CA PRO A 319 -14.11 -1.07 5.92
C PRO A 319 -12.65 -1.47 6.19
N ALA A 320 -12.00 -2.00 5.16
CA ALA A 320 -10.60 -2.36 5.14
C ALA A 320 -9.89 -1.60 4.00
N HIS A 321 -9.73 -0.29 4.15
CA HIS A 321 -9.11 0.60 3.17
C HIS A 321 -7.72 0.14 2.71
N ALA A 322 -6.95 -0.46 3.63
CA ALA A 322 -5.65 -1.06 3.34
C ALA A 322 -5.46 -2.34 4.15
N VAL A 323 -4.76 -3.31 3.55
CA VAL A 323 -4.34 -4.57 4.17
C VAL A 323 -2.83 -4.73 4.03
N ALA A 324 -2.19 -5.35 5.02
CA ALA A 324 -0.76 -5.67 4.98
C ALA A 324 -0.47 -6.95 5.78
N TRP A 325 0.21 -7.91 5.16
CA TRP A 325 0.68 -9.10 5.84
C TRP A 325 1.97 -8.84 6.62
N HIS A 326 2.12 -9.54 7.73
CA HIS A 326 3.36 -9.56 8.49
C HIS A 326 4.48 -10.20 7.66
N PRO A 327 5.71 -9.67 7.66
CA PRO A 327 6.80 -10.10 6.76
C PRO A 327 7.35 -11.51 7.02
N SER A 328 6.83 -12.23 8.02
CA SER A 328 7.31 -13.57 8.41
C SER A 328 6.30 -14.43 9.16
N LYS A 329 5.04 -13.98 9.29
CA LYS A 329 3.99 -14.66 10.05
C LYS A 329 2.68 -14.55 9.27
N TYR A 330 1.77 -15.50 9.48
CA TYR A 330 0.41 -15.46 8.90
C TYR A 330 -0.50 -14.52 9.70
N VAL A 331 -0.08 -13.27 9.82
CA VAL A 331 -0.74 -12.18 10.54
C VAL A 331 -1.07 -11.08 9.53
N ILE A 332 -2.28 -10.54 9.61
CA ILE A 332 -2.79 -9.51 8.71
C ILE A 332 -3.11 -8.28 9.55
N ALA A 333 -2.58 -7.14 9.15
CA ALA A 333 -3.02 -5.83 9.63
C ALA A 333 -3.95 -5.22 8.59
N TYR A 334 -5.04 -4.59 9.02
CA TYR A 334 -5.96 -3.89 8.14
C TYR A 334 -6.55 -2.65 8.81
N THR A 335 -6.92 -1.66 7.99
CA THR A 335 -7.36 -0.34 8.47
C THR A 335 -8.76 0.02 8.03
N GLY A 336 -9.55 0.51 8.98
CA GLY A 336 -10.82 1.20 8.75
C GLY A 336 -10.84 2.49 9.58
N GLU A 337 -11.80 2.59 10.49
CA GLU A 337 -11.79 3.63 11.55
C GLU A 337 -10.65 3.45 12.56
N VAL A 338 -10.20 2.20 12.75
CA VAL A 338 -9.09 1.83 13.63
C VAL A 338 -8.21 0.79 12.95
N LEU A 339 -6.98 0.66 13.44
CA LEU A 339 -6.10 -0.44 13.06
C LEU A 339 -6.59 -1.72 13.73
N ARG A 340 -6.69 -2.80 12.94
CA ARG A 340 -6.95 -4.15 13.42
C ARG A 340 -5.84 -5.07 12.96
N VAL A 341 -5.45 -6.00 13.83
CA VAL A 341 -4.39 -6.97 13.56
C VAL A 341 -4.87 -8.35 13.95
N THR A 342 -4.73 -9.31 13.06
CA THR A 342 -5.02 -10.72 13.33
C THR A 342 -3.84 -11.35 14.08
N GLY A 343 -4.10 -12.31 14.96
CA GLY A 343 -3.07 -13.16 15.57
C GLY A 343 -2.39 -12.56 16.80
N VAL A 344 -2.92 -11.47 17.36
CA VAL A 344 -2.32 -10.83 18.53
C VAL A 344 -2.65 -11.59 19.81
N GLY A 345 -1.83 -12.60 20.10
CA GLY A 345 -1.93 -13.50 21.25
C GLY A 345 -1.11 -14.79 21.11
N SER A 346 -0.73 -15.14 19.89
CA SER A 346 0.14 -16.29 19.55
C SER A 346 1.59 -15.89 19.28
N PHE A 347 2.00 -14.71 19.76
CA PHE A 347 3.37 -14.20 19.64
C PHE A 347 4.37 -14.80 20.64
N SER A 348 3.91 -15.73 21.50
CA SER A 348 4.70 -16.43 22.52
C SER A 348 5.29 -17.74 22.01
#